data_AF-A0AA94LLT5-F1
#
_entry.id   AF-A0AA94LLT5-F1
#
_cell.length_a   1.000
_cell.length_b   1.000
_cell.length_c   1.000
_cell.angle_alpha   90.00
_cell.angle_beta   90.00
_cell.angle_gamma   90.00
#
_symmetry.space_group_name_H-M   'P 1'
#
loop_
_entity.id
_entity.type
_entity.pdbx_description
1 polymer ?
#
loop_
_entity_poly.entity_id
_entity_poly.type
_entity_poly.pdbx_seq_one_letter_code
_entity_poly.pdbx_strand_id
1 'polypeptide(L)'
;MGRPVEAYNSYGNVVWQADYDIYGDLRNIKGIRDFIPFRQLGQYEDDETRLYYNRFRYYDPRIGNYISQDPIRLVGNNPTLYGYVGDLNKWADVFGLKCKNSNTAKVYEDKKGRWRNSDGTFAKDPGWPDNFGFVKGKDKIGSLDVGHKVDRFGHPGGNFVADAGTPFTQRSLPSSSIKKEYHQYEVIKSIDNVRSGPAEPWFGQEGLGIQHQLPESIQYYIDHGFIKEI
;
A
#
# COMPACT_ATOMS: atom_id res chain seq x y z
N MET A 1 -10.79 -9.51 -25.47
CA MET A 1 -10.46 -9.61 -24.04
C MET A 1 -11.08 -10.89 -23.51
N GLY A 2 -10.38 -11.64 -22.65
CA GLY A 2 -10.74 -13.02 -22.26
C GLY A 2 -11.96 -13.17 -21.35
N ARG A 3 -13.06 -12.48 -21.66
CA ARG A 3 -14.39 -12.70 -21.08
C ARG A 3 -15.10 -13.80 -21.88
N PRO A 4 -15.72 -14.81 -21.24
CA PRO A 4 -16.50 -15.83 -21.96
C PRO A 4 -17.71 -15.20 -22.64
N VAL A 5 -17.90 -15.37 -23.94
CA VAL A 5 -19.11 -14.87 -24.63
C VAL A 5 -20.04 -16.03 -24.98
N GLU A 6 -19.47 -17.20 -25.26
CA GLU A 6 -20.19 -18.40 -25.66
C GLU A 6 -19.49 -19.65 -25.10
N ALA A 7 -20.26 -20.68 -24.80
CA ALA A 7 -19.78 -22.01 -24.49
C ALA A 7 -20.52 -23.04 -25.35
N TYR A 8 -19.78 -24.06 -25.79
CA TYR A 8 -20.25 -25.08 -26.72
C TYR A 8 -20.12 -26.47 -26.10
N ASN A 9 -21.03 -27.38 -26.44
CA ASN A 9 -20.86 -28.80 -26.10
C ASN A 9 -19.93 -29.52 -27.10
N SER A 10 -19.70 -30.82 -26.88
CA SER A 10 -18.87 -31.68 -27.74
C SER A 10 -19.36 -31.81 -29.19
N TYR A 11 -20.61 -31.45 -29.47
CA TYR A 11 -21.22 -31.47 -30.80
C TYR A 11 -21.17 -30.11 -31.50
N GLY A 12 -20.62 -29.07 -30.87
CA GLY A 12 -20.56 -27.71 -31.42
C GLY A 12 -21.85 -26.91 -31.26
N ASN A 13 -22.79 -27.35 -30.42
CA ASN A 13 -24.00 -26.57 -30.12
C ASN A 13 -23.75 -25.60 -28.97
N VAL A 14 -24.26 -24.36 -29.08
CA VAL A 14 -24.18 -23.34 -28.03
C VAL A 14 -25.01 -23.79 -26.82
N VAL A 15 -24.34 -23.97 -25.67
CA VAL A 15 -24.99 -24.30 -24.39
C VAL A 15 -25.11 -23.11 -23.46
N TRP A 16 -24.30 -22.06 -23.69
CA TRP A 16 -24.37 -20.81 -22.95
C TRP A 16 -23.90 -19.66 -23.85
N GLN A 17 -24.54 -18.51 -23.75
CA GLN A 17 -24.13 -17.29 -24.44
C GLN A 17 -24.58 -16.06 -23.64
N ALA A 18 -23.78 -15.01 -23.61
CA ALA A 18 -24.16 -13.74 -22.99
C ALA A 18 -23.41 -12.54 -23.59
N ASP A 19 -24.07 -11.40 -23.54
CA ASP A 19 -23.48 -10.08 -23.77
C ASP A 19 -23.05 -9.46 -22.44
N TYR A 20 -22.26 -8.39 -22.50
CA TYR A 20 -21.79 -7.66 -21.33
C TYR A 20 -22.07 -6.17 -21.49
N ASP A 21 -22.51 -5.51 -20.43
CA ASP A 21 -22.54 -4.05 -20.41
C ASP A 21 -21.17 -3.42 -20.13
N ILE A 22 -21.14 -2.08 -20.01
CA ILE A 22 -19.90 -1.32 -19.82
C ILE A 22 -19.20 -1.61 -18.49
N TYR A 23 -19.93 -2.09 -17.48
CA TYR A 23 -19.40 -2.47 -16.17
C TYR A 23 -19.16 -3.97 -16.04
N GLY A 24 -19.60 -4.76 -17.04
CA GLY A 24 -19.41 -6.20 -17.08
C GLY A 24 -20.55 -6.99 -16.46
N ASP A 25 -21.73 -6.39 -16.23
CA ASP A 25 -22.93 -7.18 -15.96
C ASP A 25 -23.37 -7.93 -17.22
N LEU A 26 -23.90 -9.14 -17.02
CA LEU A 26 -24.37 -9.98 -18.11
C LEU A 26 -25.70 -9.46 -18.67
N ARG A 27 -25.81 -9.48 -20.00
CA ARG A 27 -26.99 -9.13 -20.79
C ARG A 27 -27.31 -10.26 -21.75
N ASN A 28 -28.56 -10.33 -22.22
CA ASN A 28 -29.00 -11.26 -23.26
C ASN A 28 -28.56 -12.72 -23.05
N ILE A 29 -28.69 -13.22 -21.82
CA ILE A 29 -28.20 -14.55 -21.45
C ILE A 29 -29.06 -15.63 -22.11
N LYS A 30 -28.39 -16.58 -22.77
CA LYS A 30 -28.96 -17.84 -23.25
C LYS A 30 -28.33 -18.98 -22.45
N GLY A 31 -29.15 -19.80 -21.78
CA GLY A 31 -28.70 -20.85 -20.87
C GLY A 31 -28.75 -20.43 -19.39
N ILE A 32 -28.16 -21.25 -18.51
CA ILE A 32 -28.13 -21.00 -17.05
C ILE A 32 -26.99 -20.03 -16.73
N ARG A 33 -27.28 -18.89 -16.09
CA ARG A 33 -26.28 -17.85 -15.74
C ARG A 33 -25.06 -18.42 -15.03
N ASP A 34 -25.29 -19.32 -14.09
CA ASP A 34 -24.26 -19.87 -13.20
C ASP A 34 -23.41 -20.97 -13.87
N PHE A 35 -23.77 -21.39 -15.10
CA PHE A 35 -23.01 -22.38 -15.86
C PHE A 35 -21.57 -21.94 -16.15
N ILE A 36 -21.40 -20.64 -16.45
CA ILE A 36 -20.09 -20.00 -16.55
C ILE A 36 -20.01 -18.97 -15.41
N PRO A 37 -19.28 -19.22 -14.32
CA PRO A 37 -19.15 -18.26 -13.22
C PRO A 37 -18.09 -17.19 -13.49
N PHE A 38 -17.30 -17.33 -14.55
CA PHE A 38 -16.24 -16.39 -14.90
C PHE A 38 -16.81 -15.14 -15.58
N ARG A 39 -16.27 -13.96 -15.23
CA ARG A 39 -16.71 -12.66 -15.79
C ARG A 39 -15.59 -12.02 -16.60
N GLN A 40 -15.10 -10.85 -16.19
CA GLN A 40 -13.87 -10.33 -16.75
C GLN A 40 -12.66 -11.14 -16.24
N LEU A 41 -11.48 -10.89 -16.81
CA LEU A 41 -10.26 -11.61 -16.46
C LEU A 41 -9.98 -11.52 -14.95
N GLY A 42 -10.00 -12.67 -14.27
CA GLY A 42 -9.75 -12.76 -12.82
C GLY A 42 -11.00 -12.62 -11.93
N GLN A 43 -12.16 -12.34 -12.51
CA GLN A 43 -13.43 -12.23 -11.78
C GLN A 43 -14.19 -13.55 -11.75
N TYR A 44 -14.69 -13.89 -10.57
CA TYR A 44 -15.63 -14.98 -10.31
C TYR A 44 -16.93 -14.40 -9.76
N GLU A 45 -18.08 -14.65 -10.38
CA GLU A 45 -19.37 -14.27 -9.80
C GLU A 45 -19.73 -15.20 -8.64
N ASP A 46 -19.98 -14.61 -7.50
CA ASP A 46 -20.57 -15.24 -6.33
C ASP A 46 -22.09 -15.38 -6.51
N ASP A 47 -22.62 -16.58 -6.35
CA ASP A 47 -24.00 -16.93 -6.69
C ASP A 47 -25.02 -16.37 -5.69
N GLU A 48 -24.66 -16.32 -4.41
CA GLU A 48 -25.47 -15.77 -3.31
C GLU A 48 -25.61 -14.24 -3.43
N THR A 49 -24.51 -13.55 -3.71
CA THR A 49 -24.46 -12.08 -3.63
C THR A 49 -24.55 -11.37 -4.98
N ARG A 50 -24.32 -12.08 -6.09
CA ARG A 50 -24.17 -11.54 -7.45
C ARG A 50 -23.02 -10.54 -7.59
N LEU A 51 -22.12 -10.49 -6.62
CA LEU A 51 -20.90 -9.70 -6.68
C LEU A 51 -19.79 -10.50 -7.37
N TYR A 52 -18.84 -9.78 -7.96
CA TYR A 52 -17.70 -10.38 -8.63
C TYR A 52 -16.50 -10.36 -7.71
N TYR A 53 -16.09 -11.54 -7.27
CA TYR A 53 -14.91 -11.73 -6.45
C TYR A 53 -13.63 -11.61 -7.27
N ASN A 54 -12.80 -10.64 -6.88
CA ASN A 54 -11.45 -10.41 -7.35
C ASN A 54 -10.49 -10.55 -6.17
N ARG A 55 -10.16 -11.80 -5.80
CA ARG A 55 -9.18 -12.24 -4.77
C ARG A 55 -9.14 -11.46 -3.44
N PHE A 56 -8.87 -10.16 -3.44
CA PHE A 56 -8.87 -9.28 -2.28
C PHE A 56 -10.10 -8.37 -2.15
N ARG A 57 -10.97 -8.28 -3.18
CA ARG A 57 -12.15 -7.39 -3.16
C ARG A 57 -13.35 -7.97 -3.90
N TYR A 58 -14.54 -7.49 -3.55
CA TYR A 58 -15.79 -7.76 -4.26
C TYR A 58 -16.20 -6.54 -5.09
N TYR A 59 -16.45 -6.76 -6.37
CA TYR A 59 -16.89 -5.77 -7.35
C TYR A 59 -18.39 -5.88 -7.57
N ASP A 60 -19.10 -4.75 -7.50
CA ASP A 60 -20.52 -4.68 -7.81
C ASP A 60 -20.70 -4.15 -9.25
N PRO A 61 -21.12 -5.01 -10.20
CA PRO A 61 -21.27 -4.62 -11.60
C PRO A 61 -22.41 -3.62 -11.83
N ARG A 62 -23.36 -3.48 -10.88
CA ARG A 62 -24.50 -2.56 -11.02
C ARG A 62 -24.08 -1.10 -10.89
N ILE A 63 -23.08 -0.84 -10.04
CA ILE A 63 -22.53 0.50 -9.78
C ILE A 63 -21.15 0.69 -10.41
N GLY A 64 -20.55 -0.38 -10.93
CA GLY A 64 -19.26 -0.35 -11.60
C GLY A 64 -18.06 -0.17 -10.67
N ASN A 65 -18.16 -0.53 -9.39
CA ASN A 65 -17.14 -0.26 -8.37
C ASN A 65 -16.95 -1.42 -7.38
N TYR A 66 -15.82 -1.42 -6.69
CA TYR A 66 -15.61 -2.27 -5.51
C TYR A 66 -16.47 -1.80 -4.35
N ILE A 67 -17.02 -2.76 -3.58
CA ILE A 67 -17.81 -2.45 -2.38
C ILE A 67 -16.94 -2.17 -1.16
N SER A 68 -15.64 -2.47 -1.22
CA SER A 68 -14.66 -2.21 -0.17
C SER A 68 -13.54 -1.31 -0.68
N GLN A 69 -12.94 -0.51 0.21
CA GLN A 69 -11.75 0.27 -0.11
C GLN A 69 -10.61 -0.66 -0.55
N ASP A 70 -9.75 -0.15 -1.44
CA ASP A 70 -8.50 -0.79 -1.79
C ASP A 70 -7.69 -1.05 -0.51
N PRO A 71 -7.34 -2.33 -0.19
CA PRO A 71 -6.55 -2.65 0.99
C PRO A 71 -5.20 -1.93 1.05
N ILE A 72 -4.62 -1.61 -0.12
CA ILE A 72 -3.37 -0.84 -0.23
C ILE A 72 -3.63 0.67 -0.37
N ARG A 73 -4.89 1.11 -0.31
CA ARG A 73 -5.32 2.51 -0.34
C ARG A 73 -4.66 3.30 -1.48
N LEU A 74 -4.05 4.44 -1.15
CA LEU A 74 -3.36 5.32 -2.11
C LEU A 74 -2.02 4.73 -2.61
N VAL A 75 -1.49 3.69 -1.97
CA VAL A 75 -0.25 3.02 -2.37
C VAL A 75 -0.40 2.32 -3.73
N GLY A 76 -1.63 1.95 -4.10
CA GLY A 76 -1.93 1.40 -5.43
C GLY A 76 -1.83 2.43 -6.56
N ASN A 77 -1.45 3.69 -6.28
CA ASN A 77 -1.44 4.80 -7.23
C ASN A 77 -2.80 4.97 -7.92
N ASN A 78 -3.89 4.63 -7.21
CA ASN A 78 -5.27 4.88 -7.63
C ASN A 78 -5.88 5.97 -6.74
N PRO A 79 -6.25 7.15 -7.27
CA PRO A 79 -7.00 8.11 -6.48
C PRO A 79 -8.42 7.61 -6.16
N THR A 80 -8.95 6.64 -6.92
CA THR A 80 -10.26 6.04 -6.69
C THR A 80 -10.14 4.81 -5.79
N LEU A 81 -10.30 4.99 -4.48
CA LEU A 81 -10.18 3.92 -3.47
C LEU A 81 -11.17 2.76 -3.68
N TYR A 82 -12.28 3.00 -4.35
CA TYR A 82 -13.30 1.99 -4.68
C TYR A 82 -13.33 1.63 -6.17
N GLY A 83 -12.48 2.27 -6.99
CA GLY A 83 -12.51 2.11 -8.43
C GLY A 83 -11.88 0.79 -8.87
N TYR A 84 -12.43 0.20 -9.93
CA TYR A 84 -11.91 -1.04 -10.53
C TYR A 84 -10.63 -0.81 -11.35
N VAL A 85 -10.75 -0.24 -12.56
CA VAL A 85 -9.60 0.13 -13.41
C VAL A 85 -9.86 1.46 -14.10
N GLY A 86 -8.79 2.17 -14.50
CA GLY A 86 -8.90 3.45 -15.21
C GLY A 86 -9.43 3.35 -16.65
N ASP A 87 -9.09 2.28 -17.36
CA ASP A 87 -9.60 2.00 -18.72
C ASP A 87 -10.03 0.53 -18.83
N LEU A 88 -11.35 0.31 -18.82
CA LEU A 88 -12.02 -0.99 -18.87
C LEU A 88 -11.77 -1.76 -20.17
N ASN A 89 -11.35 -1.07 -21.25
CA ASN A 89 -11.09 -1.68 -22.55
C ASN A 89 -9.64 -2.12 -22.72
N LYS A 90 -8.74 -1.67 -21.84
CA LYS A 90 -7.31 -2.00 -21.90
C LYS A 90 -6.83 -2.81 -20.72
N TRP A 91 -7.41 -2.62 -19.54
CA TRP A 91 -6.87 -3.14 -18.28
C TRP A 91 -7.87 -4.06 -17.56
N ALA A 92 -7.33 -5.02 -16.82
CA ALA A 92 -8.07 -5.86 -15.89
C ALA A 92 -7.36 -5.81 -14.53
N ASP A 93 -8.12 -5.84 -13.43
CA ASP A 93 -7.58 -5.90 -12.07
C ASP A 93 -7.67 -7.34 -11.54
N VAL A 94 -6.70 -8.16 -11.98
CA VAL A 94 -6.63 -9.61 -11.70
C VAL A 94 -6.50 -9.93 -10.21
N PHE A 95 -5.88 -9.02 -9.43
CA PHE A 95 -5.68 -9.23 -8.00
C PHE A 95 -6.75 -8.54 -7.16
N GLY A 96 -7.49 -7.59 -7.70
CA GLY A 96 -8.27 -6.70 -6.85
C GLY A 96 -7.38 -5.70 -6.12
N LEU A 97 -6.23 -5.34 -6.70
CA LEU A 97 -5.26 -4.38 -6.18
C LEU A 97 -4.65 -3.66 -7.38
N LYS A 98 -4.69 -2.33 -7.40
CA LYS A 98 -4.00 -1.60 -8.46
C LYS A 98 -2.49 -1.67 -8.20
N CYS A 99 -1.79 -2.54 -8.92
CA CYS A 99 -0.33 -2.49 -9.01
C CYS A 99 0.09 -2.48 -10.48
N LYS A 100 0.60 -1.33 -10.94
CA LYS A 100 1.57 -1.26 -12.04
C LYS A 100 2.73 -0.41 -11.59
N ASN A 101 3.86 -1.06 -11.34
CA ASN A 101 5.17 -0.50 -11.01
C ASN A 101 5.12 0.82 -10.24
N SER A 102 4.65 0.78 -9.00
CA SER A 102 5.07 1.79 -8.04
C SER A 102 6.49 1.46 -7.58
N ASN A 103 7.47 1.60 -8.48
CA ASN A 103 8.79 2.01 -8.01
C ASN A 103 8.67 3.49 -7.63
N THR A 104 7.88 3.77 -6.59
CA THR A 104 7.93 5.02 -5.84
C THR A 104 9.22 5.09 -5.03
N ALA A 105 9.82 3.95 -4.70
CA ALA A 105 11.17 3.87 -4.18
C ALA A 105 12.18 4.14 -5.31
N LYS A 106 12.98 5.21 -5.17
CA LYS A 106 14.08 5.52 -6.11
C LYS A 106 15.09 4.36 -6.18
N VAL A 107 15.25 3.61 -5.08
CA VAL A 107 16.14 2.44 -4.95
C VAL A 107 15.48 1.37 -4.05
N TYR A 108 15.68 0.09 -4.36
CA TYR A 108 15.18 -1.06 -3.60
C TYR A 108 16.26 -2.14 -3.39
N GLU A 109 16.05 -3.05 -2.43
CA GLU A 109 16.94 -4.18 -2.14
C GLU A 109 16.47 -5.45 -2.86
N ASP A 110 17.35 -6.14 -3.60
CA ASP A 110 17.03 -7.41 -4.26
C ASP A 110 17.06 -8.60 -3.29
N LYS A 111 16.58 -9.78 -3.72
CA LYS A 111 16.55 -11.01 -2.89
C LYS A 111 17.92 -11.47 -2.37
N LYS A 112 19.02 -10.92 -2.91
CA LYS A 112 20.39 -11.22 -2.48
C LYS A 112 20.98 -10.08 -1.63
N GLY A 113 20.18 -9.11 -1.20
CA GLY A 113 20.59 -7.98 -0.38
C GLY A 113 21.32 -6.87 -1.15
N ARG A 114 21.17 -6.80 -2.48
CA ARG A 114 21.88 -5.83 -3.32
C ARG A 114 20.96 -4.69 -3.73
N TRP A 115 21.47 -3.47 -3.69
CA TRP A 115 20.71 -2.28 -4.07
C TRP A 115 20.50 -2.17 -5.59
N ARG A 116 19.28 -1.78 -5.98
CA ARG A 116 18.82 -1.65 -7.36
C ARG A 116 18.07 -0.34 -7.56
N ASN A 117 18.40 0.39 -8.62
CA ASN A 117 17.61 1.54 -9.05
C ASN A 117 16.24 1.09 -9.55
N SER A 118 15.30 2.03 -9.66
CA SER A 118 13.95 1.77 -10.19
C SER A 118 13.91 1.15 -11.59
N ASP A 119 14.97 1.28 -12.38
CA ASP A 119 15.13 0.69 -13.72
C ASP A 119 15.78 -0.71 -13.72
N GLY A 120 16.14 -1.24 -12.54
CA GLY A 120 16.76 -2.56 -12.35
C GLY A 120 18.30 -2.57 -12.43
N THR A 121 18.94 -1.44 -12.72
CA THR A 121 20.40 -1.33 -12.70
C THR A 121 20.95 -1.42 -11.27
N PHE A 122 22.23 -1.80 -11.11
CA PHE A 122 22.85 -1.81 -9.79
C PHE A 122 23.01 -0.38 -9.26
N ALA A 123 22.49 -0.14 -8.07
CA ALA A 123 22.73 1.10 -7.35
C ALA A 123 24.01 0.95 -6.51
N LYS A 124 24.93 1.92 -6.63
CA LYS A 124 25.94 2.14 -5.60
C LYS A 124 25.21 2.65 -4.36
N ASP A 125 25.67 2.27 -3.16
CA ASP A 125 25.02 2.54 -1.86
C ASP A 125 24.06 3.74 -1.92
N PRO A 126 22.73 3.51 -1.87
CA PRO A 126 21.73 4.53 -2.18
C PRO A 126 21.80 5.75 -1.27
N GLY A 127 22.51 5.64 -0.14
CA GLY A 127 22.48 6.64 0.90
C GLY A 127 21.08 6.77 1.51
N TRP A 128 20.98 7.74 2.41
CA TRP A 128 19.70 8.16 2.94
C TRP A 128 19.03 9.16 1.98
N PRO A 129 17.70 9.16 1.90
CA PRO A 129 16.98 10.17 1.12
C PRO A 129 17.34 11.58 1.57
N ASP A 130 17.33 12.51 0.61
CA ASP A 130 17.51 13.94 0.85
C ASP A 130 16.48 14.46 1.87
N ASN A 131 16.72 15.68 2.38
CA ASN A 131 15.79 16.33 3.30
C ASN A 131 15.48 15.46 4.54
N PHE A 132 16.46 14.69 5.01
CA PHE A 132 16.33 13.76 6.12
C PHE A 132 15.17 12.76 5.96
N GLY A 133 14.88 12.38 4.72
CA GLY A 133 13.81 11.45 4.38
C GLY A 133 12.40 11.99 4.57
N PHE A 134 12.21 13.30 4.73
CA PHE A 134 10.87 13.89 4.68
C PHE A 134 10.42 14.11 3.23
N VAL A 135 9.15 13.83 2.93
CA VAL A 135 8.54 14.25 1.66
C VAL A 135 8.65 15.78 1.53
N LYS A 136 9.31 16.23 0.46
CA LYS A 136 9.62 17.64 0.22
C LYS A 136 8.40 18.54 0.35
N GLY A 137 8.47 19.52 1.25
CA GLY A 137 7.42 20.51 1.48
C GLY A 137 6.21 20.00 2.26
N LYS A 138 6.33 18.84 2.92
CA LYS A 138 5.27 18.26 3.77
C LYS A 138 5.69 18.16 5.24
N ASP A 139 6.93 18.46 5.56
CA ASP A 139 7.41 18.56 6.92
C ASP A 139 7.07 19.93 7.54
N LYS A 140 6.87 19.92 8.85
CA LYS A 140 6.55 21.10 9.67
C LYS A 140 7.30 21.04 10.99
N ILE A 141 7.60 22.21 11.55
CA ILE A 141 8.10 22.34 12.92
C ILE A 141 6.89 22.43 13.86
N GLY A 142 6.91 21.68 14.94
CA GLY A 142 5.88 21.67 15.98
C GLY A 142 6.39 21.10 17.29
N SER A 143 5.49 20.55 18.10
CA SER A 143 5.81 19.87 19.35
C SER A 143 5.36 18.40 19.33
N LEU A 144 5.96 17.59 20.21
CA LEU A 144 5.34 16.35 20.69
C LEU A 144 4.78 16.61 22.08
N ASP A 145 3.47 16.51 22.21
CA ASP A 145 2.77 16.83 23.45
C ASP A 145 2.82 15.67 24.46
N VAL A 146 2.57 15.98 25.73
CA VAL A 146 2.54 14.97 26.81
C VAL A 146 1.50 13.88 26.51
N GLY A 147 1.90 12.63 26.70
CA GLY A 147 1.10 11.43 26.41
C GLY A 147 1.24 10.91 24.97
N HIS A 148 1.90 11.65 24.07
CA HIS A 148 2.17 11.16 22.72
C HIS A 148 3.07 9.93 22.78
N LYS A 149 2.74 8.88 22.03
CA LYS A 149 3.51 7.64 21.97
C LYS A 149 4.26 7.53 20.66
N VAL A 150 5.56 7.28 20.76
CA VAL A 150 6.46 7.14 19.61
C VAL A 150 7.28 5.86 19.73
N ASP A 151 7.80 5.35 18.64
CA ASP A 151 8.63 4.15 18.64
C ASP A 151 9.79 4.23 17.63
N ARG A 152 10.74 3.32 17.76
CA ARG A 152 11.97 3.31 16.97
C ARG A 152 12.54 1.90 16.78
N PHE A 153 13.10 1.68 15.60
CA PHE A 153 14.05 0.61 15.35
C PHE A 153 15.49 1.14 15.44
N GLY A 154 16.26 0.65 16.41
CA GLY A 154 17.66 0.95 16.64
C GLY A 154 17.94 1.80 17.88
N HIS A 155 19.23 1.83 18.23
CA HIS A 155 19.77 2.45 19.44
C HIS A 155 19.28 3.91 19.67
N PRO A 156 19.02 4.33 20.93
CA PRO A 156 18.54 5.66 21.32
C PRO A 156 19.54 6.82 21.09
N GLY A 157 20.75 6.54 20.61
CA GLY A 157 21.70 7.59 20.20
C GLY A 157 21.25 8.41 18.96
N GLY A 158 20.25 7.94 18.20
CA GLY A 158 19.65 8.72 17.12
C GLY A 158 18.53 9.65 17.59
N ASN A 159 18.01 10.46 16.68
CA ASN A 159 16.96 11.46 16.96
C ASN A 159 15.69 11.29 16.10
N PHE A 160 15.52 10.15 15.43
CA PHE A 160 14.32 9.85 14.64
C PHE A 160 13.44 8.84 15.34
N VAL A 161 12.16 9.17 15.49
CA VAL A 161 11.10 8.29 15.95
C VAL A 161 9.92 8.35 14.99
N ALA A 162 9.02 7.37 15.03
CA ALA A 162 7.74 7.44 14.33
C ALA A 162 6.60 7.37 15.35
N ASP A 163 5.38 7.67 14.92
CA ASP A 163 4.19 7.38 15.74
C ASP A 163 4.15 5.89 16.10
N ALA A 164 3.86 5.60 17.37
CA ALA A 164 3.82 4.22 17.86
C ALA A 164 2.85 3.36 17.04
N GLY A 165 3.33 2.21 16.56
CA GLY A 165 2.54 1.31 15.73
C GLY A 165 2.58 1.61 14.22
N THR A 166 3.34 2.63 13.78
CA THR A 166 3.58 2.86 12.35
C THR A 166 4.17 1.60 11.70
N PRO A 167 3.57 1.02 10.64
CA PRO A 167 4.09 -0.18 9.99
C PRO A 167 5.54 0.01 9.52
N PHE A 168 6.36 -1.05 9.57
CA PHE A 168 7.77 -0.98 9.12
C PHE A 168 7.90 -0.46 7.67
N THR A 169 6.98 -0.88 6.80
CA THR A 169 6.92 -0.45 5.39
C THR A 169 6.66 1.04 5.21
N GLN A 170 6.13 1.72 6.24
CA GLN A 170 5.84 3.15 6.19
C GLN A 170 6.97 4.02 6.73
N ARG A 171 8.05 3.42 7.22
CA ARG A 171 9.19 4.11 7.86
C ARG A 171 10.36 4.35 6.92
N SER A 172 10.33 3.79 5.71
CA SER A 172 11.42 3.91 4.73
C SER A 172 12.79 3.55 5.31
N LEU A 173 12.85 2.44 6.06
CA LEU A 173 14.07 1.88 6.63
C LEU A 173 14.59 0.71 5.78
N PRO A 174 15.92 0.51 5.72
CA PRO A 174 16.48 -0.65 5.04
C PRO A 174 16.08 -1.93 5.80
N SER A 175 15.93 -3.04 5.08
CA SER A 175 15.44 -4.31 5.66
C SER A 175 16.26 -4.77 6.87
N SER A 176 17.56 -4.47 6.90
CA SER A 176 18.46 -4.75 8.02
C SER A 176 18.03 -4.09 9.34
N SER A 177 17.29 -2.98 9.29
CA SER A 177 16.83 -2.26 10.48
C SER A 177 15.78 -3.04 11.27
N ILE A 178 15.06 -3.97 10.64
CA ILE A 178 14.05 -4.79 11.33
C ILE A 178 14.68 -5.74 12.37
N LYS A 179 15.98 -6.03 12.22
CA LYS A 179 16.75 -6.88 13.14
C LYS A 179 17.37 -6.10 14.29
N LYS A 180 17.23 -4.77 14.31
CA LYS A 180 17.71 -3.92 15.39
C LYS A 180 16.73 -3.94 16.55
N GLU A 181 17.20 -3.49 17.70
CA GLU A 181 16.39 -3.27 18.90
C GLU A 181 15.17 -2.42 18.58
N TYR A 182 14.03 -2.75 19.16
CA TYR A 182 12.78 -2.02 19.00
C TYR A 182 12.38 -1.42 20.34
N HIS A 183 12.10 -0.13 20.34
CA HIS A 183 11.79 0.63 21.54
C HIS A 183 10.50 1.43 21.35
N GLN A 184 9.69 1.52 22.40
CA GLN A 184 8.52 2.40 22.46
C GLN A 184 8.71 3.40 23.60
N TYR A 185 8.25 4.63 23.38
CA TYR A 185 8.39 5.71 24.33
C TYR A 185 7.06 6.47 24.48
N GLU A 186 6.81 6.96 25.68
CA GLU A 186 5.74 7.91 25.99
C GLU A 186 6.35 9.27 26.36
N VAL A 187 5.81 10.33 25.77
CA VAL A 187 6.22 11.70 26.07
C VAL A 187 5.66 12.13 27.42
N ILE A 188 6.55 12.48 28.35
CA ILE A 188 6.24 12.89 29.73
C ILE A 188 6.27 14.41 29.87
N LYS A 189 7.08 15.09 29.05
CA LYS A 189 7.14 16.56 28.95
C LYS A 189 7.13 16.96 27.48
N SER A 190 6.42 18.04 27.14
CA SER A 190 6.37 18.54 25.76
C SER A 190 7.78 18.73 25.20
N ILE A 191 7.99 18.29 23.96
CA ILE A 191 9.24 18.49 23.23
C ILE A 191 8.93 19.45 22.08
N ASP A 192 9.44 20.67 22.15
CA ASP A 192 9.26 21.67 21.11
C ASP A 192 10.31 21.54 20.00
N ASN A 193 10.08 22.27 18.90
CA ASN A 193 10.95 22.30 17.72
C ASN A 193 11.15 20.93 17.04
N VAL A 194 10.18 20.04 17.19
CA VAL A 194 10.19 18.73 16.53
C VAL A 194 9.78 18.90 15.08
N ARG A 195 10.66 18.49 14.16
CA ARG A 195 10.34 18.44 12.74
C ARG A 195 9.58 17.16 12.44
N SER A 196 8.35 17.29 11.96
CA SER A 196 7.43 16.18 11.75
C SER A 196 6.88 16.19 10.34
N GLY A 197 6.72 15.01 9.74
CA GLY A 197 6.19 14.90 8.40
C GLY A 197 6.24 13.47 7.87
N PRO A 198 5.61 13.22 6.71
CA PRO A 198 5.62 11.89 6.09
C PRO A 198 7.02 11.53 5.60
N ALA A 199 7.42 10.27 5.81
CA ALA A 199 8.65 9.70 5.27
C ALA A 199 8.57 9.55 3.74
N GLU A 200 9.63 9.90 3.02
CA GLU A 200 9.73 9.68 1.58
C GLU A 200 9.84 8.18 1.30
N PRO A 201 9.11 7.62 0.33
CA PRO A 201 9.26 6.20 -0.05
C PRO A 201 10.72 5.88 -0.43
N TRP A 202 11.36 4.98 0.31
CA TRP A 202 12.77 4.63 0.11
C TRP A 202 13.05 3.16 0.44
N PHE A 203 14.20 2.63 0.00
CA PHE A 203 14.61 1.23 0.20
C PHE A 203 13.56 0.17 -0.23
N GLY A 204 12.74 0.47 -1.24
CA GLY A 204 11.65 -0.40 -1.68
C GLY A 204 10.42 -0.41 -0.76
N GLN A 205 10.37 0.50 0.22
CA GLN A 205 9.27 0.61 1.17
C GLN A 205 8.27 1.69 0.74
N GLU A 206 7.04 1.58 1.23
CA GLU A 206 5.93 2.49 0.91
C GLU A 206 6.16 3.91 1.43
N GLY A 207 6.82 4.06 2.57
CA GLY A 207 6.98 5.35 3.25
C GLY A 207 5.66 5.93 3.74
N LEU A 208 5.58 7.26 3.79
CA LEU A 208 4.41 8.06 4.15
C LEU A 208 3.91 7.95 5.59
N GLY A 209 4.50 7.08 6.42
CA GLY A 209 4.34 7.13 7.87
C GLY A 209 4.91 8.43 8.41
N ILE A 210 4.33 8.94 9.50
CA ILE A 210 4.83 10.14 10.14
C ILE A 210 6.11 9.81 10.90
N GLN A 211 7.19 10.49 10.53
CA GLN A 211 8.43 10.49 11.29
C GLN A 211 8.61 11.84 11.99
N HIS A 212 9.31 11.81 13.11
CA HIS A 212 9.65 12.94 13.94
C HIS A 212 11.16 12.98 14.11
N GLN A 213 11.78 14.09 13.70
CA GLN A 213 13.16 14.40 14.00
C GLN A 213 13.17 15.31 15.22
N LEU A 214 13.68 14.77 16.33
CA LEU A 214 13.85 15.49 17.58
C LEU A 214 15.10 16.40 17.48
N PRO A 215 15.09 17.57 18.17
CA PRO A 215 16.27 18.44 18.26
C PRO A 215 17.51 17.73 18.81
N GLU A 216 17.32 16.89 19.85
CA GLU A 216 18.39 16.13 20.51
C GLU A 216 18.22 14.62 20.32
N SER A 217 19.20 13.83 20.79
CA SER A 217 19.09 12.37 20.77
C SER A 217 17.95 11.86 21.66
N ILE A 218 17.40 10.69 21.34
CA ILE A 218 16.38 10.05 22.18
C ILE A 218 16.95 9.78 23.57
N GLN A 219 18.22 9.40 23.67
CA GLN A 219 18.92 9.23 24.96
C GLN A 219 18.91 10.51 25.80
N TYR A 220 19.13 11.68 25.20
CA TYR A 220 19.02 12.97 25.91
C TYR A 220 17.63 13.13 26.55
N TYR A 221 16.55 12.85 25.80
CA TYR A 221 15.20 13.00 26.32
C TYR A 221 14.83 11.95 27.38
N ILE A 222 15.44 10.75 27.34
CA ILE A 222 15.34 9.75 28.40
C ILE A 222 16.02 10.27 29.66
N ASP A 223 17.29 10.69 29.56
CA ASP A 223 18.12 11.11 30.69
C ASP A 223 17.56 12.36 31.41
N HIS A 224 16.88 13.24 30.67
CA HIS A 224 16.26 14.46 31.20
C HIS A 224 14.76 14.30 31.55
N GLY A 225 14.23 13.08 31.42
CA GLY A 225 12.86 12.74 31.80
C GLY A 225 11.78 13.44 30.97
N PHE A 226 12.04 13.70 29.69
CA PHE A 226 11.06 14.17 28.72
C PHE A 226 10.28 13.01 28.10
N ILE A 227 10.91 11.85 27.96
CA ILE A 227 10.27 10.61 27.51
C ILE A 227 10.62 9.48 28.46
N LYS A 228 9.76 8.46 28.55
CA LYS A 228 10.05 7.19 29.22
C LYS A 228 9.84 6.04 28.24
N GLU A 229 10.65 4.99 28.36
CA GLU A 229 10.42 3.74 27.63
C GLU A 229 9.23 2.96 28.23
N ILE A 230 8.40 2.35 27.38
CA ILE A 230 7.16 1.64 27.76
C ILE A 230 7.04 0.26 27.12
#